data_AF-A0AAE1XE45-F1
#
_entry.id   AF-A0AAE1XE45-F1
#
_cell.length_a   1.000
_cell.length_b   1.000
_cell.length_c   1.000
_cell.angle_alpha   90.00
_cell.angle_beta   90.00
_cell.angle_gamma   90.00
#
_symmetry.space_group_name_H-M   'P 1'
#
loop_
_entity.id
_entity.type
_entity.pdbx_description
1 polymer ?
#
loop_
_entity_poly.entity_id
_entity_poly.type
_entity_poly.pdbx_seq_one_letter_code
_entity_poly.pdbx_strand_id
1 'polypeptide(L)'
;MADAGGRNPIPVIDMQDFPGESAKLIKACEEWGCFRIVNFQGALPESLMLEMKGVMGSLLELPTDIKLRNRDVIAGSGYMAPSPINPLYEALGLYDMASTQTVDDFCSNLEATPHQRDIITRYAEAVHELIMDMGCKIGEGLGLRDVPFKNWPCQFRINKYPFTPEIIGSDGLRTHTDNEFLTIVQDDELFGGLEVTRKSGEFVAIEPCPGALLVNFGDIATVWSNGRFYNVKHRVVCKQEGIRISIATFLLGPKEAMVEAPPELVTPENLRLFVPFRFEDFRKTRFYKHMNAGEALDLFRVES
;
A
#
# COMPACT_ATOMS: atom_id res chain seq x y z
N MET A 1 -5.65 0.45 26.99
CA MET A 1 -4.52 0.82 27.86
C MET A 1 -3.84 2.03 27.25
N ALA A 2 -3.58 3.02 28.11
CA ALA A 2 -2.78 4.24 27.97
C ALA A 2 -2.35 4.71 26.56
N ASP A 3 -2.79 5.93 26.25
CA ASP A 3 -2.01 6.95 25.53
C ASP A 3 -0.54 6.90 26.01
N ALA A 4 0.31 6.22 25.23
CA ALA A 4 1.74 6.25 25.39
C ALA A 4 2.22 7.59 24.85
N GLY A 5 2.24 8.58 25.74
CA GLY A 5 2.68 9.94 25.46
C GLY A 5 3.94 9.99 24.60
N GLY A 6 3.79 10.61 23.43
CA GLY A 6 4.85 11.12 22.58
C GLY A 6 5.75 10.06 21.95
N ARG A 7 5.30 9.41 20.87
CA ARG A 7 6.20 8.74 19.90
C ARG A 7 5.57 8.30 18.58
N ASN A 8 4.25 8.26 18.45
CA ASN A 8 3.61 7.96 17.17
C ASN A 8 3.02 9.25 16.58
N PRO A 9 3.61 9.81 15.51
CA PRO A 9 3.14 11.09 15.00
C PRO A 9 1.73 10.95 14.40
N ILE A 10 1.42 9.81 13.78
CA ILE A 10 0.19 9.56 13.02
C ILE A 10 -0.96 8.99 13.88
N PRO A 11 -2.23 9.17 13.47
CA PRO A 11 -3.38 8.57 14.15
C PRO A 11 -3.29 7.05 14.23
N VAL A 12 -3.93 6.47 15.25
CA VAL A 12 -4.07 5.01 15.42
C VAL A 12 -5.55 4.67 15.45
N ILE A 13 -5.99 3.74 14.62
CA ILE A 13 -7.38 3.30 14.49
C ILE A 13 -7.51 1.89 15.07
N ASP A 14 -8.46 1.72 15.99
CA ASP A 14 -8.77 0.41 16.58
C ASP A 14 -9.78 -0.34 15.71
N MET A 15 -9.37 -1.46 15.10
CA MET A 15 -10.22 -2.22 14.19
C MET A 15 -11.40 -2.93 14.87
N GLN A 16 -11.40 -3.04 16.20
CA GLN A 16 -12.47 -3.68 16.96
C GLN A 16 -13.50 -2.70 17.52
N ASP A 17 -13.22 -1.40 17.50
CA ASP A 17 -14.11 -0.36 18.03
C ASP A 17 -14.90 0.35 16.91
N PHE A 18 -15.47 -0.42 15.97
CA PHE A 18 -16.39 0.12 14.96
C PHE A 18 -17.85 -0.10 15.40
N PRO A 19 -18.73 0.92 15.24
CA PRO A 19 -18.52 2.16 14.47
C PRO A 19 -17.88 3.33 15.25
N GLY A 20 -17.43 3.15 16.51
CA GLY A 20 -16.87 4.21 17.36
C GLY A 20 -15.68 4.97 16.75
N GLU A 21 -14.80 4.26 16.05
CA GLU A 21 -13.61 4.82 15.38
C GLU A 21 -13.90 5.46 14.01
N SER A 22 -15.14 5.40 13.50
CA SER A 22 -15.48 5.84 12.13
C SER A 22 -15.12 7.32 11.86
N ALA A 23 -15.51 8.23 12.76
CA ALA A 23 -15.21 9.66 12.60
C ALA A 23 -13.69 9.94 12.65
N LYS A 24 -12.96 9.19 13.48
CA LYS A 24 -11.51 9.32 13.63
C LYS A 24 -10.76 8.77 12.42
N LEU A 25 -11.25 7.66 11.85
CA LEU A 25 -10.79 7.10 10.59
C LEU A 25 -10.88 8.15 9.48
N ILE A 26 -12.08 8.69 9.22
CA ILE A 26 -12.27 9.67 8.13
C ILE A 26 -11.40 10.91 8.32
N LYS A 27 -11.31 11.41 9.55
CA LYS A 27 -10.42 12.54 9.85
C LYS A 27 -8.95 12.22 9.55
N ALA A 28 -8.49 11.00 9.85
CA ALA A 28 -7.14 10.56 9.50
C ALA A 28 -6.94 10.48 7.96
N CYS A 29 -7.94 9.99 7.22
CA CYS A 29 -7.92 9.98 5.75
C CYS A 29 -7.76 11.39 5.17
N GLU A 30 -8.48 12.37 5.73
CA GLU A 30 -8.53 13.75 5.24
C GLU A 30 -7.30 14.59 5.66
N GLU A 31 -6.86 14.48 6.91
CA GLU A 31 -5.79 15.33 7.45
C GLU A 31 -4.39 14.78 7.21
N TRP A 32 -4.26 13.45 7.25
CA TRP A 32 -2.97 12.78 7.26
C TRP A 32 -2.69 11.95 6.03
N GLY A 33 -3.73 11.38 5.41
CA GLY A 33 -3.54 10.45 4.31
C GLY A 33 -2.85 9.14 4.72
N CYS A 34 -2.53 8.98 6.01
CA CYS A 34 -2.00 7.76 6.60
C CYS A 34 -2.33 7.67 8.10
N PHE A 35 -2.38 6.44 8.60
CA PHE A 35 -2.64 6.12 10.01
C PHE A 35 -2.17 4.70 10.30
N ARG A 36 -2.12 4.32 11.56
CA ARG A 36 -1.95 2.92 11.96
C ARG A 36 -3.28 2.26 12.20
N ILE A 37 -3.33 0.96 11.98
CA ILE A 37 -4.39 0.09 12.49
C ILE A 37 -3.84 -0.88 13.54
N VAL A 38 -4.63 -1.14 14.57
CA VAL A 38 -4.37 -2.12 15.63
C VAL A 38 -5.58 -3.03 15.80
N ASN A 39 -5.42 -4.14 16.53
CA ASN A 39 -6.49 -5.11 16.79
C ASN A 39 -7.10 -5.75 15.53
N PHE A 40 -6.34 -5.78 14.42
CA PHE A 40 -6.71 -6.39 13.14
C PHE A 40 -6.47 -7.91 13.09
N GLN A 41 -5.90 -8.50 14.15
CA GLN A 41 -5.40 -9.88 14.18
C GLN A 41 -6.48 -10.95 13.98
N GLY A 42 -7.76 -10.58 14.10
CA GLY A 42 -8.87 -11.45 13.73
C GLY A 42 -8.92 -11.76 12.23
N ALA A 43 -8.49 -10.82 11.38
CA ALA A 43 -8.38 -11.02 9.93
C ALA A 43 -6.98 -11.44 9.49
N LEU A 44 -5.94 -10.84 10.08
CA LEU A 44 -4.54 -11.15 9.74
C LEU A 44 -3.73 -11.51 10.99
N PRO A 45 -3.61 -12.81 11.33
CA PRO A 45 -2.89 -13.26 12.51
C PRO A 45 -1.40 -12.91 12.47
N GLU A 46 -0.84 -12.54 13.63
CA GLU A 46 0.59 -12.22 13.77
C GLU A 46 1.50 -13.39 13.37
N SER A 47 1.10 -14.63 13.67
CA SER A 47 1.85 -15.82 13.26
C SER A 47 1.96 -15.94 11.74
N LEU A 48 0.87 -15.64 11.01
CA LEU A 48 0.84 -15.70 9.55
C LEU A 48 1.68 -14.56 8.94
N MET A 49 1.65 -13.38 9.54
CA MET A 49 2.52 -12.26 9.16
C MET A 49 4.01 -12.60 9.32
N LEU A 50 4.37 -13.29 10.42
CA LEU A 50 5.74 -13.73 10.67
C LEU A 50 6.17 -14.84 9.70
N GLU A 51 5.31 -15.84 9.49
CA GLU A 51 5.49 -16.91 8.50
C GLU A 51 5.73 -16.31 7.10
N MET A 52 4.87 -15.39 6.67
CA MET A 52 4.98 -14.74 5.37
C MET A 52 6.27 -13.93 5.22
N LYS A 53 6.66 -13.16 6.24
CA LYS A 53 7.94 -12.42 6.24
C LYS A 53 9.12 -13.38 6.11
N GLY A 54 9.08 -14.52 6.79
CA GLY A 54 10.08 -15.58 6.70
C GLY A 54 10.16 -16.23 5.31
N VAL A 55 9.01 -16.60 4.74
CA VAL A 55 8.92 -17.17 3.38
C VAL A 55 9.52 -16.21 2.37
N MET A 56 9.05 -14.97 2.35
CA MET A 56 9.49 -14.00 1.37
C MET A 56 10.95 -13.56 1.55
N GLY A 57 11.40 -13.43 2.80
CA GLY A 57 12.81 -13.23 3.10
C GLY A 57 13.67 -14.35 2.53
N SER A 58 13.28 -15.61 2.75
CA SER A 58 14.02 -16.77 2.22
C SER A 58 14.07 -16.81 0.68
N LEU A 59 12.99 -16.40 0.00
CA LEU A 59 12.94 -16.34 -1.46
C LEU A 59 13.85 -15.25 -2.04
N LEU A 60 13.98 -14.10 -1.36
CA LEU A 60 14.85 -13.00 -1.78
C LEU A 60 16.33 -13.20 -1.38
N GLU A 61 16.62 -14.17 -0.53
CA GLU A 61 17.98 -14.66 -0.22
C GLU A 61 18.46 -15.75 -1.19
N LEU A 62 17.61 -16.25 -2.09
CA LEU A 62 18.03 -17.22 -3.09
C LEU A 62 19.11 -16.63 -4.03
N PRO A 63 20.00 -17.48 -4.58
CA PRO A 63 20.91 -17.10 -5.64
C PRO A 63 20.22 -16.32 -6.78
N THR A 64 20.93 -15.32 -7.32
CA THR A 64 20.38 -14.40 -8.32
C THR A 64 19.80 -15.11 -9.54
N ASP A 65 20.41 -16.21 -9.99
CA ASP A 65 19.91 -17.00 -11.12
C ASP A 65 18.54 -17.63 -10.82
N ILE A 66 18.31 -18.09 -9.59
CA ILE A 66 17.01 -18.62 -9.15
C ILE A 66 15.98 -17.50 -9.09
N LYS A 67 16.33 -16.36 -8.48
CA LYS A 67 15.42 -15.19 -8.41
C LYS A 67 15.01 -14.70 -9.79
N LEU A 68 15.94 -14.66 -10.75
CA LEU A 68 15.67 -14.25 -12.13
C LEU A 68 14.75 -15.21 -12.89
N ARG A 69 14.71 -16.50 -12.55
CA ARG A 69 13.72 -17.44 -13.13
C ARG A 69 12.30 -17.15 -12.65
N ASN A 70 12.16 -16.55 -11.48
CA ASN A 70 10.88 -16.08 -10.95
C ASN A 70 10.52 -14.65 -11.41
N ARG A 71 11.16 -14.07 -12.44
CA ARG A 71 10.87 -12.69 -12.87
C ARG A 71 9.45 -12.50 -13.39
N ASP A 72 8.97 -13.44 -14.20
CA ASP A 72 7.68 -13.40 -14.89
C ASP A 72 6.88 -14.67 -14.56
N VAL A 73 6.58 -14.87 -13.27
CA VAL A 73 5.85 -16.06 -12.76
C VAL A 73 4.48 -16.17 -13.42
N ILE A 74 3.80 -15.03 -13.54
CA ILE A 74 2.61 -14.79 -14.38
C ILE A 74 2.70 -13.36 -14.93
N ALA A 75 1.83 -12.99 -15.86
CA ALA A 75 1.83 -11.64 -16.43
C ALA A 75 1.71 -10.56 -15.32
N GLY A 76 2.71 -9.68 -15.23
CA GLY A 76 2.74 -8.60 -14.25
C GLY A 76 3.13 -8.99 -12.82
N SER A 77 3.47 -10.26 -12.57
CA SER A 77 3.86 -10.76 -11.24
C SER A 77 5.17 -11.54 -11.27
N GLY A 78 5.95 -11.39 -10.21
CA GLY A 78 7.23 -12.06 -10.06
C GLY A 78 8.28 -11.16 -9.41
N TYR A 79 9.53 -11.60 -9.58
CA TYR A 79 10.71 -10.99 -9.02
C TYR A 79 11.10 -9.72 -9.78
N MET A 80 11.28 -8.65 -9.03
CA MET A 80 11.77 -7.36 -9.49
C MET A 80 13.21 -7.18 -9.02
N ALA A 81 14.14 -7.31 -9.95
CA ALA A 81 15.56 -7.08 -9.68
C ALA A 81 15.87 -5.59 -9.44
N PRO A 82 16.99 -5.28 -8.76
CA PRO A 82 17.50 -3.91 -8.68
C PRO A 82 17.66 -3.28 -10.06
N SER A 83 17.43 -1.96 -10.12
CA SER A 83 17.47 -1.19 -11.36
C SER A 83 18.39 0.04 -11.19
N PRO A 84 18.81 0.71 -12.27
CA PRO A 84 19.58 1.96 -12.15
C PRO A 84 18.85 3.07 -11.37
N ILE A 85 17.50 3.04 -11.34
CA ILE A 85 16.69 4.02 -10.62
C ILE A 85 16.65 3.71 -9.12
N ASN A 86 16.48 2.42 -8.78
CA ASN A 86 16.47 1.90 -7.41
C ASN A 86 17.49 0.74 -7.30
N PRO A 87 18.79 1.04 -7.13
CA PRO A 87 19.85 0.03 -7.16
C PRO A 87 19.91 -0.83 -5.89
N LEU A 88 19.19 -0.42 -4.85
CA LEU A 88 19.17 -1.02 -3.51
C LEU A 88 17.80 -1.60 -3.17
N TYR A 89 17.05 -1.98 -4.20
CA TYR A 89 15.68 -2.44 -4.07
C TYR A 89 15.48 -3.69 -4.90
N GLU A 90 15.09 -4.77 -4.24
CA GLU A 90 14.55 -5.94 -4.90
C GLU A 90 13.20 -6.28 -4.30
N ALA A 91 12.33 -6.91 -5.09
CA ALA A 91 10.99 -7.24 -4.64
C ALA A 91 10.47 -8.52 -5.28
N LEU A 92 9.42 -9.09 -4.69
CA LEU A 92 8.59 -10.13 -5.29
C LEU A 92 7.14 -9.67 -5.15
N GLY A 93 6.41 -9.63 -6.25
CA GLY A 93 5.04 -9.11 -6.28
C GLY A 93 4.07 -10.07 -6.94
N LEU A 94 2.83 -10.08 -6.42
CA LEU A 94 1.68 -10.75 -7.03
C LEU A 94 0.64 -9.70 -7.38
N TYR A 95 0.33 -9.59 -8.67
CA TYR A 95 -0.69 -8.73 -9.24
C TYR A 95 -2.03 -9.47 -9.28
N ASP A 96 -3.07 -8.87 -8.71
CA ASP A 96 -4.45 -9.36 -8.64
C ASP A 96 -4.69 -10.58 -7.72
N MET A 97 -4.44 -10.41 -6.42
CA MET A 97 -4.79 -11.37 -5.36
C MET A 97 -6.29 -11.48 -5.09
N ALA A 98 -7.12 -10.62 -5.70
CA ALA A 98 -8.59 -10.74 -5.59
C ALA A 98 -9.12 -11.94 -6.40
N SER A 99 -8.29 -12.49 -7.31
CA SER A 99 -8.59 -13.68 -8.10
C SER A 99 -7.88 -14.90 -7.52
N THR A 100 -8.65 -15.87 -7.01
CA THR A 100 -8.11 -17.13 -6.48
C THR A 100 -7.30 -17.89 -7.53
N GLN A 101 -7.78 -17.94 -8.78
CA GLN A 101 -7.05 -18.54 -9.89
C GLN A 101 -5.68 -17.87 -10.12
N THR A 102 -5.61 -16.54 -10.00
CA THR A 102 -4.36 -15.81 -10.18
C THR A 102 -3.36 -16.13 -9.06
N VAL A 103 -3.85 -16.29 -7.82
CA VAL A 103 -3.03 -16.75 -6.68
C VAL A 103 -2.53 -18.16 -6.91
N ASP A 104 -3.40 -19.08 -7.34
CA ASP A 104 -3.05 -20.47 -7.62
C ASP A 104 -2.01 -20.59 -8.75
N ASP A 105 -2.20 -19.84 -9.85
CA ASP A 105 -1.27 -19.83 -10.98
C ASP A 105 0.10 -19.29 -10.57
N PHE A 106 0.13 -18.19 -9.81
CA PHE A 106 1.37 -17.63 -9.28
C PHE A 106 2.09 -18.63 -8.38
N CYS A 107 1.39 -19.20 -7.39
CA CYS A 107 1.98 -20.16 -6.46
C CYS A 107 2.47 -21.42 -7.18
N SER A 108 1.75 -21.88 -8.20
CA SER A 108 2.13 -23.07 -8.98
C SER A 108 3.42 -22.87 -9.77
N ASN A 109 3.59 -21.69 -10.35
CA ASN A 109 4.72 -21.34 -11.22
C ASN A 109 5.94 -20.82 -10.45
N LEU A 110 5.77 -20.36 -9.20
CA LEU A 110 6.86 -19.85 -8.37
C LEU A 110 7.81 -20.99 -7.96
N GLU A 111 9.12 -20.82 -8.14
CA GLU A 111 10.14 -21.73 -7.58
C GLU A 111 10.20 -21.60 -6.04
N ALA A 112 9.22 -22.20 -5.37
CA ALA A 112 9.04 -22.25 -3.93
C ALA A 112 8.53 -23.63 -3.51
N THR A 113 8.80 -24.03 -2.26
CA THR A 113 8.29 -25.28 -1.68
C THR A 113 6.77 -25.26 -1.51
N PRO A 114 6.10 -26.43 -1.44
CA PRO A 114 4.66 -26.50 -1.16
C PRO A 114 4.24 -25.74 0.11
N HIS A 115 5.04 -25.80 1.17
CA HIS A 115 4.77 -25.08 2.41
C HIS A 115 4.87 -23.56 2.25
N GLN A 116 5.86 -23.05 1.53
CA GLN A 116 5.97 -21.62 1.21
C GLN A 116 4.77 -21.15 0.40
N ARG A 117 4.32 -21.94 -0.59
CA ARG A 117 3.14 -21.61 -1.42
C ARG A 117 1.86 -21.55 -0.58
N ASP A 118 1.66 -22.49 0.35
CA ASP A 118 0.52 -22.47 1.29
C ASP A 118 0.46 -21.19 2.13
N ILE A 119 1.61 -20.77 2.67
CA ILE A 119 1.72 -19.52 3.43
C ILE A 119 1.38 -18.31 2.56
N ILE A 120 1.85 -18.26 1.32
CA ILE A 120 1.56 -17.18 0.38
C ILE A 120 0.06 -17.08 0.11
N THR A 121 -0.59 -18.21 -0.19
CA THR A 121 -2.04 -18.26 -0.45
C THR A 121 -2.83 -17.80 0.76
N ARG A 122 -2.57 -18.35 1.94
CA ARG A 122 -3.25 -17.96 3.19
C ARG A 122 -3.05 -16.49 3.53
N TYR A 123 -1.83 -15.97 3.36
CA TYR A 123 -1.55 -14.55 3.61
C TYR A 123 -2.30 -13.65 2.62
N ALA A 124 -2.30 -14.02 1.33
CA ALA A 124 -3.01 -13.28 0.29
C ALA A 124 -4.51 -13.17 0.59
N GLU A 125 -5.14 -14.28 1.00
CA GLU A 125 -6.54 -14.31 1.42
C GLU A 125 -6.78 -13.41 2.65
N ALA A 126 -6.02 -13.61 3.72
CA ALA A 126 -6.17 -12.87 4.97
C ALA A 126 -5.99 -11.35 4.80
N VAL A 127 -4.95 -10.92 4.05
CA VAL A 127 -4.69 -9.49 3.82
C VAL A 127 -5.66 -8.89 2.81
N HIS A 128 -6.20 -9.68 1.88
CA HIS A 128 -7.30 -9.26 1.00
C HIS A 128 -8.59 -9.02 1.79
N GLU A 129 -8.94 -9.90 2.72
CA GLU A 129 -10.10 -9.69 3.61
C GLU A 129 -9.93 -8.40 4.44
N LEU A 130 -8.75 -8.18 5.01
CA LEU A 130 -8.46 -6.99 5.80
C LEU A 130 -8.57 -5.69 4.99
N ILE A 131 -8.03 -5.65 3.77
CA ILE A 131 -8.09 -4.44 2.93
C ILE A 131 -9.51 -4.17 2.41
N MET A 132 -10.30 -5.21 2.16
CA MET A 132 -11.72 -5.07 1.82
C MET A 132 -12.53 -4.53 3.01
N ASP A 133 -12.31 -5.07 4.20
CA ASP A 133 -12.96 -4.59 5.43
C ASP A 133 -12.64 -3.11 5.71
N MET A 134 -11.38 -2.71 5.52
CA MET A 134 -10.97 -1.31 5.60
C MET A 134 -11.69 -0.44 4.57
N GLY A 135 -11.76 -0.89 3.31
CA GLY A 135 -12.50 -0.20 2.24
C GLY A 135 -13.97 0.01 2.60
N CYS A 136 -14.65 -1.01 3.13
CA CYS A 136 -16.03 -0.91 3.58
C CYS A 136 -16.19 0.13 4.71
N LYS A 137 -15.36 0.07 5.75
CA LYS A 137 -15.37 1.03 6.87
C LYS A 137 -15.15 2.47 6.41
N ILE A 138 -14.27 2.69 5.42
CA ILE A 138 -14.05 3.99 4.79
C ILE A 138 -15.31 4.47 4.05
N GLY A 139 -15.94 3.59 3.27
CA GLY A 139 -17.19 3.88 2.57
C GLY A 139 -18.32 4.28 3.53
N GLU A 140 -18.53 3.48 4.56
CA GLU A 140 -19.54 3.71 5.60
C GLU A 140 -19.28 5.03 6.35
N GLY A 141 -18.02 5.32 6.69
CA GLY A 141 -17.65 6.59 7.33
C GLY A 141 -17.89 7.82 6.45
N LEU A 142 -17.90 7.66 5.12
CA LEU A 142 -18.32 8.68 4.16
C LEU A 142 -19.85 8.75 3.95
N GLY A 143 -20.61 7.85 4.59
CA GLY A 143 -22.06 7.75 4.42
C GLY A 143 -22.49 6.99 3.16
N LEU A 144 -21.58 6.23 2.54
CA LEU A 144 -21.85 5.44 1.34
C LEU A 144 -22.30 4.02 1.75
N ARG A 145 -23.34 3.51 1.10
CA ARG A 145 -23.87 2.16 1.38
C ARG A 145 -23.26 1.08 0.50
N ASP A 146 -22.97 1.42 -0.75
CA ASP A 146 -22.49 0.48 -1.76
C ASP A 146 -21.17 0.98 -2.34
N VAL A 147 -20.05 0.40 -1.88
CA VAL A 147 -18.71 0.70 -2.41
C VAL A 147 -18.25 -0.36 -3.42
N PRO A 148 -17.56 0.03 -4.51
CA PRO A 148 -17.22 -0.88 -5.60
C PRO A 148 -15.97 -1.74 -5.33
N PHE A 149 -15.33 -1.60 -4.16
CA PHE A 149 -13.99 -2.11 -3.87
C PHE A 149 -13.85 -3.62 -4.02
N LYS A 150 -14.92 -4.38 -3.80
CA LYS A 150 -14.92 -5.85 -3.94
C LYS A 150 -14.46 -6.34 -5.33
N ASN A 151 -14.67 -5.54 -6.37
CA ASN A 151 -14.31 -5.88 -7.75
C ASN A 151 -13.02 -5.20 -8.21
N TRP A 152 -12.32 -4.50 -7.31
CA TRP A 152 -11.07 -3.82 -7.63
C TRP A 152 -9.91 -4.79 -7.45
N PRO A 153 -8.96 -4.83 -8.41
CA PRO A 153 -7.76 -5.63 -8.26
C PRO A 153 -7.00 -5.24 -6.98
N CYS A 154 -6.40 -6.25 -6.35
CA CYS A 154 -5.50 -6.06 -5.23
C CYS A 154 -4.15 -6.67 -5.56
N GLN A 155 -3.05 -6.07 -5.13
CA GLN A 155 -1.73 -6.67 -5.32
C GLN A 155 -0.98 -6.63 -3.99
N PHE A 156 -0.03 -7.52 -3.78
CA PHE A 156 0.96 -7.33 -2.72
C PHE A 156 2.37 -7.35 -3.29
N ARG A 157 3.29 -6.75 -2.55
CA ARG A 157 4.71 -6.71 -2.85
C ARG A 157 5.52 -6.83 -1.58
N ILE A 158 6.40 -7.81 -1.53
CA ILE A 158 7.50 -7.81 -0.55
C ILE A 158 8.63 -6.99 -1.13
N ASN A 159 9.11 -6.03 -0.34
CA ASN A 159 10.21 -5.15 -0.65
C ASN A 159 11.39 -5.49 0.25
N LYS A 160 12.59 -5.63 -0.33
CA LYS A 160 13.84 -5.82 0.38
C LYS A 160 14.81 -4.69 0.03
N TYR A 161 15.36 -4.08 1.06
CA TYR A 161 16.36 -3.02 0.95
C TYR A 161 17.64 -3.46 1.69
N PRO A 162 18.67 -3.95 0.98
CA PRO A 162 19.97 -4.25 1.57
C PRO A 162 20.74 -2.95 1.77
N PHE A 163 20.63 -2.38 2.96
CA PHE A 163 21.31 -1.14 3.31
C PHE A 163 22.74 -1.38 3.77
N THR A 164 23.67 -0.57 3.25
CA THR A 164 25.09 -0.60 3.59
C THR A 164 25.51 0.71 4.29
N PRO A 165 26.65 0.75 4.99
CA PRO A 165 27.12 1.95 5.68
C PRO A 165 27.26 3.17 4.75
N GLU A 166 27.66 2.95 3.49
CA GLU A 166 27.97 4.01 2.53
C GLU A 166 26.75 4.78 2.04
N ILE A 167 25.56 4.19 2.19
CA ILE A 167 24.30 4.76 1.70
C ILE A 167 23.44 5.36 2.82
N ILE A 168 23.93 5.33 4.07
CA ILE A 168 23.21 5.93 5.21
C ILE A 168 22.94 7.40 4.92
N GLY A 169 21.68 7.81 5.09
CA GLY A 169 21.17 9.13 4.73
C GLY A 169 20.61 9.24 3.30
N SER A 170 20.78 8.22 2.46
CA SER A 170 20.23 8.18 1.10
C SER A 170 18.80 7.61 1.07
N ASP A 171 18.06 7.94 0.02
CA ASP A 171 16.74 7.33 -0.23
C ASP A 171 16.92 5.87 -0.70
N GLY A 172 16.41 4.92 0.08
CA GLY A 172 16.18 3.54 -0.35
C GLY A 172 14.97 3.40 -1.27
N LEU A 173 13.96 4.26 -1.08
CA LEU A 173 12.86 4.48 -2.00
C LEU A 173 12.60 5.98 -2.10
N ARG A 174 12.64 6.53 -3.31
CA ARG A 174 12.45 7.97 -3.54
C ARG A 174 11.06 8.44 -3.15
N THR A 175 10.94 9.74 -2.90
CA THR A 175 9.65 10.37 -2.60
C THR A 175 8.64 10.14 -3.73
N HIS A 176 7.48 9.59 -3.38
CA HIS A 176 6.37 9.35 -4.30
C HIS A 176 5.03 9.32 -3.57
N THR A 177 3.94 9.29 -4.32
CA THR A 177 2.61 8.85 -3.86
C THR A 177 2.33 7.49 -4.47
N ASP A 178 1.56 6.67 -3.76
CA ASP A 178 0.96 5.49 -4.38
C ASP A 178 -0.03 5.93 -5.46
N ASN A 179 -0.05 5.25 -6.60
CA ASN A 179 -1.03 5.52 -7.64
C ASN A 179 -2.37 4.84 -7.33
N GLU A 180 -2.37 3.83 -6.47
CA GLU A 180 -3.49 3.01 -6.04
C GLU A 180 -4.44 3.78 -5.10
N PHE A 181 -5.53 3.13 -4.67
CA PHE A 181 -6.47 3.73 -3.75
C PHE A 181 -5.94 3.70 -2.32
N LEU A 182 -5.63 2.52 -1.80
CA LEU A 182 -5.28 2.28 -0.41
C LEU A 182 -4.12 1.28 -0.34
N THR A 183 -3.20 1.51 0.59
CA THR A 183 -2.07 0.62 0.86
C THR A 183 -2.05 0.24 2.33
N ILE A 184 -1.91 -1.06 2.62
CA ILE A 184 -1.61 -1.60 3.96
C ILE A 184 -0.15 -2.07 3.95
N VAL A 185 0.65 -1.59 4.90
CA VAL A 185 2.06 -1.91 5.02
C VAL A 185 2.32 -2.66 6.32
N GLN A 186 2.74 -3.92 6.19
CA GLN A 186 3.49 -4.62 7.23
C GLN A 186 4.94 -4.17 7.13
N ASP A 187 5.31 -3.22 7.98
CA ASP A 187 6.65 -2.65 7.96
C ASP A 187 7.69 -3.51 8.72
N ASP A 188 8.96 -3.15 8.60
CA ASP A 188 10.01 -3.73 9.41
C ASP A 188 9.92 -3.23 10.86
N GLU A 189 9.90 -4.17 11.81
CA GLU A 189 9.75 -3.87 13.23
C GLU A 189 11.05 -3.42 13.91
N LEU A 190 12.19 -3.59 13.24
CA LEU A 190 13.52 -3.23 13.76
C LEU A 190 14.15 -2.08 12.97
N PHE A 191 13.95 -2.07 11.66
CA PHE A 191 14.54 -1.08 10.75
C PHE A 191 13.51 -0.02 10.34
N GLY A 192 13.63 1.18 10.93
CA GLY A 192 12.85 2.34 10.50
C GLY A 192 13.26 2.87 9.11
N GLY A 193 12.87 4.10 8.81
CA GLY A 193 13.27 4.80 7.59
C GLY A 193 12.11 5.25 6.71
N LEU A 194 10.91 4.72 6.94
CA LEU A 194 9.71 5.25 6.30
C LEU A 194 9.44 6.67 6.81
N GLU A 195 9.29 7.61 5.89
CA GLU A 195 8.93 8.99 6.18
C GLU A 195 7.74 9.41 5.32
N VAL A 196 6.79 10.13 5.92
CA VAL A 196 5.58 10.64 5.26
C VAL A 196 5.52 12.17 5.32
N THR A 197 4.89 12.82 4.36
CA THR A 197 4.76 14.28 4.38
C THR A 197 3.50 14.75 5.10
N ARG A 198 3.65 15.81 5.90
CA ARG A 198 2.52 16.66 6.30
C ARG A 198 2.02 17.47 5.11
N LYS A 199 0.81 18.02 5.22
CA LYS A 199 0.30 19.03 4.27
C LYS A 199 1.18 20.28 4.19
N SER A 200 1.99 20.57 5.21
CA SER A 200 3.01 21.63 5.19
C SER A 200 4.22 21.31 4.27
N GLY A 201 4.36 20.06 3.82
CA GLY A 201 5.51 19.57 3.06
C GLY A 201 6.64 19.00 3.93
N GLU A 202 6.54 19.09 5.26
CA GLU A 202 7.53 18.53 6.18
C GLU A 202 7.45 16.99 6.23
N PHE A 203 8.61 16.33 6.16
CA PHE A 203 8.71 14.89 6.36
C PHE A 203 8.72 14.52 7.83
N VAL A 204 7.96 13.49 8.16
CA VAL A 204 7.83 12.94 9.51
C VAL A 204 8.19 11.46 9.48
N ALA A 205 9.09 11.06 10.37
CA ALA A 205 9.50 9.67 10.52
C ALA A 205 8.37 8.82 11.09
N ILE A 206 8.15 7.66 10.46
CA ILE A 206 7.27 6.61 10.96
C ILE A 206 8.14 5.55 11.62
N GLU A 207 8.19 5.61 12.95
CA GLU A 207 8.99 4.67 13.75
C GLU A 207 8.42 3.24 13.65
N PRO A 208 9.23 2.19 13.73
CA PRO A 208 8.72 0.83 13.86
C PRO A 208 7.75 0.69 15.04
N CYS A 209 6.62 0.01 14.84
CA CYS A 209 5.63 -0.24 15.90
C CYS A 209 5.09 -1.66 15.77
N PRO A 210 5.65 -2.62 16.53
CA PRO A 210 5.19 -4.00 16.54
C PRO A 210 3.69 -4.09 16.86
N GLY A 211 3.01 -5.03 16.21
CA GLY A 211 1.56 -5.26 16.40
C GLY A 211 0.65 -4.23 15.73
N ALA A 212 1.19 -3.29 14.96
CA ALA A 212 0.44 -2.31 14.19
C ALA A 212 0.80 -2.38 12.70
N LEU A 213 -0.17 -2.18 11.82
CA LEU A 213 0.07 -1.98 10.38
C LEU A 213 -0.07 -0.49 10.06
N LEU A 214 0.73 -0.02 9.10
CA LEU A 214 0.51 1.31 8.53
C LEU A 214 -0.50 1.19 7.39
N VAL A 215 -1.36 2.20 7.28
CA VAL A 215 -2.27 2.38 6.15
C VAL A 215 -2.01 3.75 5.55
N ASN A 216 -1.96 3.85 4.23
CA ASN A 216 -1.87 5.13 3.52
C ASN A 216 -2.73 5.17 2.25
N PHE A 217 -3.09 6.36 1.82
CA PHE A 217 -3.87 6.60 0.62
C PHE A 217 -3.02 7.09 -0.54
N GLY A 218 -3.37 6.62 -1.73
CA GLY A 218 -2.78 7.06 -2.98
C GLY A 218 -3.68 7.99 -3.78
N ASP A 219 -3.27 8.25 -5.01
CA ASP A 219 -3.91 9.21 -5.91
C ASP A 219 -5.36 8.84 -6.26
N ILE A 220 -5.67 7.54 -6.43
CA ILE A 220 -7.04 7.12 -6.74
C ILE A 220 -7.98 7.44 -5.56
N ALA A 221 -7.49 7.39 -4.32
CA ALA A 221 -8.30 7.79 -3.17
C ALA A 221 -8.62 9.28 -3.16
N THR A 222 -7.66 10.14 -3.54
CA THR A 222 -7.94 11.58 -3.71
C THR A 222 -8.98 11.81 -4.79
N VAL A 223 -8.91 11.12 -5.93
CA VAL A 223 -9.92 11.28 -7.00
C VAL A 223 -11.28 10.74 -6.59
N TRP A 224 -11.33 9.51 -6.08
CA TRP A 224 -12.56 8.83 -5.70
C TRP A 224 -13.28 9.55 -4.55
N SER A 225 -12.55 10.16 -3.62
CA SER A 225 -13.14 10.94 -2.53
C SER A 225 -13.51 12.38 -2.91
N ASN A 226 -13.46 12.74 -4.19
CA ASN A 226 -13.62 14.10 -4.71
C ASN A 226 -12.73 15.13 -4.00
N GLY A 227 -11.45 14.77 -3.79
CA GLY A 227 -10.43 15.62 -3.17
C GLY A 227 -10.44 15.66 -1.64
N ARG A 228 -11.31 14.92 -0.96
CA ARG A 228 -11.35 14.89 0.51
C ARG A 228 -10.14 14.20 1.12
N PHE A 229 -9.74 13.06 0.58
CA PHE A 229 -8.62 12.28 1.09
C PHE A 229 -7.28 12.79 0.57
N TYR A 230 -6.32 12.84 1.49
CA TYR A 230 -4.97 13.28 1.18
C TYR A 230 -4.12 12.10 0.69
N ASN A 231 -3.60 12.21 -0.53
CA ASN A 231 -2.61 11.28 -1.07
C ASN A 231 -1.23 11.65 -0.52
N VAL A 232 -0.82 10.96 0.55
CA VAL A 232 0.39 11.30 1.29
C VAL A 232 1.65 10.95 0.49
N LYS A 233 2.56 11.91 0.35
CA LYS A 233 3.89 11.62 -0.20
C LYS A 233 4.69 10.88 0.85
N HIS A 234 5.43 9.88 0.43
CA HIS A 234 6.27 9.10 1.33
C HIS A 234 7.54 8.63 0.64
N ARG A 235 8.53 8.28 1.46
CA ARG A 235 9.85 7.77 1.03
C ARG A 235 10.40 6.78 2.05
N VAL A 236 11.42 6.03 1.67
CA VAL A 236 12.20 5.21 2.60
C VAL A 236 13.64 5.71 2.59
N VAL A 237 14.16 6.10 3.75
CA VAL A 237 15.53 6.57 3.95
C VAL A 237 16.34 5.49 4.65
N CYS A 238 17.55 5.23 4.18
CA CYS A 238 18.50 4.37 4.90
C CYS A 238 18.98 5.09 6.18
N LYS A 239 18.52 4.64 7.35
CA LYS A 239 18.95 5.20 8.65
C LYS A 239 20.09 4.43 9.29
N GLN A 240 20.25 3.15 8.94
CA GLN A 240 21.29 2.26 9.46
C GLN A 240 21.61 1.15 8.45
N GLU A 241 22.78 0.53 8.61
CA GLU A 241 23.16 -0.68 7.88
C GLU A 241 22.27 -1.86 8.28
N GLY A 242 21.90 -2.71 7.32
CA GLY A 242 21.13 -3.94 7.53
C GLY A 242 20.12 -4.19 6.43
N ILE A 243 19.38 -5.29 6.54
CA ILE A 243 18.36 -5.66 5.54
C ILE A 243 16.99 -5.26 6.09
N ARG A 244 16.35 -4.26 5.46
CA ARG A 244 14.98 -3.87 5.76
C ARG A 244 14.00 -4.64 4.86
N ILE A 245 13.02 -5.30 5.46
CA ILE A 245 11.98 -6.04 4.73
C ILE A 245 10.60 -5.54 5.12
N SER A 246 9.79 -5.19 4.13
CA SER A 246 8.39 -4.77 4.32
C SER A 246 7.49 -5.46 3.30
N ILE A 247 6.22 -5.69 3.65
CA ILE A 247 5.18 -6.16 2.72
C ILE A 247 4.14 -5.06 2.57
N ALA A 248 3.94 -4.59 1.34
CA ALA A 248 2.92 -3.61 1.01
C ALA A 248 1.81 -4.29 0.19
N THR A 249 0.58 -4.15 0.65
CA THR A 249 -0.63 -4.63 -0.02
C THR A 249 -1.42 -3.44 -0.51
N PHE A 250 -1.78 -3.42 -1.78
CA PHE A 250 -2.43 -2.30 -2.44
C PHE A 250 -3.80 -2.72 -2.94
N LEU A 251 -4.81 -1.91 -2.65
CA LEU A 251 -6.10 -1.90 -3.33
C LEU A 251 -6.00 -0.87 -4.45
N LEU A 252 -6.11 -1.33 -5.70
CA LEU A 252 -5.82 -0.53 -6.91
C LEU A 252 -7.00 0.40 -7.24
N GLY A 253 -7.19 0.74 -8.51
CA GLY A 253 -8.43 1.32 -9.02
C GLY A 253 -9.32 0.28 -9.72
N PRO A 254 -10.50 0.67 -10.21
CA PRO A 254 -11.36 -0.22 -10.99
C PRO A 254 -10.65 -0.69 -12.26
N LYS A 255 -10.81 -1.98 -12.60
CA LYS A 255 -10.23 -2.60 -13.80
C LYS A 255 -10.93 -2.16 -15.09
N GLU A 256 -12.26 -2.19 -15.08
CA GLU A 256 -13.09 -1.93 -16.27
C GLU A 256 -13.83 -0.60 -16.23
N ALA A 257 -14.23 -0.14 -15.03
CA ALA A 257 -14.93 1.12 -14.84
C ALA A 257 -13.96 2.31 -14.84
N MET A 258 -14.51 3.51 -14.99
CA MET A 258 -13.74 4.73 -14.80
C MET A 258 -13.45 4.95 -13.32
N VAL A 259 -12.29 5.52 -13.02
CA VAL A 259 -12.02 6.16 -11.75
C VAL A 259 -12.82 7.46 -11.72
N GLU A 260 -13.74 7.57 -10.79
CA GLU A 260 -14.50 8.79 -10.55
C GLU A 260 -15.05 8.85 -9.12
N ALA A 261 -15.39 10.07 -8.68
CA ALA A 261 -16.04 10.26 -7.40
C ALA A 261 -17.50 9.75 -7.41
N PRO A 262 -17.95 9.04 -6.36
CA PRO A 262 -19.35 8.72 -6.15
C PRO A 262 -20.23 9.98 -6.23
N PRO A 263 -21.40 9.93 -6.87
CA PRO A 263 -22.31 11.08 -6.97
C PRO A 263 -22.65 11.72 -5.62
N GLU A 264 -22.73 10.92 -4.55
CA GLU A 264 -23.03 11.35 -3.19
C GLU A 264 -21.95 12.27 -2.60
N LEU A 265 -20.72 12.22 -3.11
CA LEU A 265 -19.61 13.09 -2.69
C LEU A 265 -19.49 14.36 -3.55
N VAL A 266 -20.33 14.50 -4.57
CA VAL A 266 -20.39 15.65 -5.46
C VAL A 266 -21.67 16.43 -5.17
N THR A 267 -21.55 17.61 -4.57
CA THR A 267 -22.70 18.46 -4.19
C THR A 267 -22.60 19.83 -4.87
N PRO A 268 -23.65 20.66 -4.85
CA PRO A 268 -23.57 22.04 -5.35
C PRO A 268 -22.48 22.87 -4.65
N GLU A 269 -22.15 22.55 -3.40
CA GLU A 269 -21.10 23.20 -2.60
C GLU A 269 -19.72 22.55 -2.80
N ASN A 270 -19.68 21.30 -3.26
CA ASN A 270 -18.46 20.56 -3.56
C ASN A 270 -18.55 19.95 -4.97
N LEU A 271 -18.29 20.78 -5.98
CA LEU A 271 -18.32 20.38 -7.38
C LEU A 271 -17.27 19.30 -7.68
N ARG A 272 -17.49 18.58 -8.77
CA ARG A 272 -16.57 17.54 -9.23
C ARG A 272 -15.21 18.15 -9.58
N LEU A 273 -14.15 17.64 -8.94
CA LEU A 273 -12.78 18.17 -9.13
C LEU A 273 -12.02 17.51 -10.27
N PHE A 274 -12.36 16.26 -10.60
CA PHE A 274 -11.62 15.45 -11.57
C PHE A 274 -12.55 14.87 -12.64
N VAL A 275 -12.07 14.84 -13.89
CA VAL A 275 -12.75 14.14 -14.98
C VAL A 275 -12.61 12.62 -14.79
N PRO A 276 -13.61 11.80 -15.16
CA PRO A 276 -13.46 10.34 -15.15
C PRO A 276 -12.34 9.87 -16.07
N PHE A 277 -11.55 8.89 -15.64
CA PHE A 277 -10.47 8.30 -16.45
C PHE A 277 -10.27 6.81 -16.17
N ARG A 278 -9.63 6.07 -17.09
CA ARG A 278 -9.24 4.68 -16.83
C ARG A 278 -8.00 4.63 -15.95
N PHE A 279 -8.00 3.76 -14.94
CA PHE A 279 -6.88 3.60 -14.02
C PHE A 279 -5.55 3.31 -14.73
N GLU A 280 -5.56 2.44 -15.74
CA GLU A 280 -4.35 2.09 -16.50
C GLU A 280 -3.80 3.25 -17.34
N ASP A 281 -4.66 4.15 -17.84
CA ASP A 281 -4.20 5.34 -18.57
C ASP A 281 -3.55 6.34 -17.62
N PHE A 282 -4.07 6.47 -16.40
CA PHE A 282 -3.45 7.24 -15.33
C PHE A 282 -2.07 6.69 -14.94
N ARG A 283 -1.95 5.38 -14.72
CA ARG A 283 -0.66 4.73 -14.42
C ARG A 283 0.37 4.95 -15.51
N LYS A 284 -0.01 4.76 -16.78
CA LYS A 284 0.86 5.02 -17.94
C LYS A 284 1.29 6.48 -17.98
N THR A 285 0.36 7.41 -17.75
CA THR A 285 0.64 8.85 -17.75
C THR A 285 1.67 9.22 -16.68
N ARG A 286 1.49 8.73 -15.44
CA ARG A 286 2.46 8.90 -14.35
C ARG A 286 3.85 8.40 -14.74
N PHE A 287 3.91 7.18 -15.26
CA PHE A 287 5.16 6.53 -15.65
C PHE A 287 5.89 7.31 -16.76
N TYR A 288 5.21 7.61 -17.88
CA TYR A 288 5.83 8.26 -19.03
C TYR A 288 6.21 9.73 -18.78
N LYS A 289 5.48 10.42 -17.89
CA LYS A 289 5.77 11.82 -17.53
C LYS A 289 6.69 11.97 -16.33
N HIS A 290 7.10 10.86 -15.71
CA HIS A 290 7.89 10.85 -14.47
C HIS A 290 7.23 11.64 -13.32
N MET A 291 5.90 11.67 -13.28
CA MET A 291 5.08 12.38 -12.28
C MET A 291 4.67 11.39 -11.19
N ASN A 292 5.57 11.16 -10.22
CA ASN A 292 5.42 10.07 -9.25
C ASN A 292 4.92 10.52 -7.87
N ALA A 293 4.68 11.81 -7.62
CA ALA A 293 4.32 12.33 -6.30
C ALA A 293 3.05 13.21 -6.36
N GLY A 294 1.99 12.64 -6.96
CA GLY A 294 0.66 13.23 -7.10
C GLY A 294 0.48 14.26 -8.23
N GLU A 295 1.54 14.69 -8.90
CA GLU A 295 1.47 15.78 -9.91
C GLU A 295 0.60 15.41 -11.12
N ALA A 296 0.52 14.12 -11.46
CA ALA A 296 -0.28 13.66 -12.58
C ALA A 296 -1.78 13.93 -12.40
N LEU A 297 -2.27 14.11 -11.16
CA LEU A 297 -3.67 14.42 -10.89
C LEU A 297 -4.12 15.75 -11.53
N ASP A 298 -3.22 16.72 -11.65
CA ASP A 298 -3.54 18.02 -12.24
C ASP A 298 -3.91 17.92 -13.72
N LEU A 299 -3.46 16.87 -14.42
CA LEU A 299 -3.82 16.59 -15.81
C LEU A 299 -5.26 16.08 -15.98
N PHE A 300 -5.90 15.69 -14.89
CA PHE A 300 -7.26 15.14 -14.87
C PHE A 300 -8.23 16.04 -14.09
N ARG A 301 -7.83 17.27 -13.74
CA ARG A 301 -8.75 18.24 -13.13
C ARG A 301 -9.77 18.72 -14.15
N VAL A 302 -10.98 19.00 -13.69
CA VAL A 302 -11.99 19.70 -14.50
C VAL A 302 -11.49 21.12 -14.76
N GLU A 303 -11.47 21.55 -16.03
CA GLU A 303 -11.12 22.94 -16.37
C GLU A 303 -12.14 23.90 -15.76
N SER A 304 -11.63 24.95 -15.11
CA SER A 304 -12.42 26.00 -14.46
C SER A 304 -12.80 27.10 -15.44
#